data_AF-A0A5Q0NPN0-F1
#
_entry.id   AF-A0A5Q0NPN0-F1
#
_cell.length_a   1.000
_cell.length_b   1.000
_cell.length_c   1.000
_cell.angle_alpha   90.00
_cell.angle_beta   90.00
_cell.angle_gamma   90.00
#
_symmetry.space_group_name_H-M   'P 1'
#
loop_
_entity.id
_entity.type
_entity.pdbx_description
1 polymer ?
#
loop_
_entity_poly.entity_id
_entity_poly.type
_entity_poly.pdbx_seq_one_letter_code
_entity_poly.pdbx_strand_id
1 'polypeptide(L)' 'MANAHELDELNDVDLEAKLREAKEELFNLRFQAATGQLESHGRLRAVKKDIARIYTVVRERELGIRSAAGSNESNEDGAA' A
#
# COMPACT_ATOMS: atom_id res chain seq x y z
N MET A 1 8.01 3.91 7.67
CA MET A 1 7.13 2.72 7.74
C MET A 1 5.72 3.24 7.78
N ALA A 2 4.80 2.63 7.03
CA ALA A 2 3.40 3.01 7.12
C ALA A 2 2.84 2.60 8.50
N ASN A 3 2.28 3.56 9.23
CA ASN A 3 1.59 3.30 10.47
C ASN A 3 0.18 2.76 10.19
N ALA A 4 -0.34 1.90 11.06
CA ALA A 4 -1.68 1.30 10.86
C ALA A 4 -2.77 2.39 10.79
N HIS A 5 -2.68 3.41 11.64
CA HIS A 5 -3.63 4.53 11.66
C HIS A 5 -3.68 5.29 10.32
N GLU A 6 -2.51 5.55 9.71
CA GLU A 6 -2.42 6.24 8.41
C GLU A 6 -3.00 5.40 7.26
N LEU A 7 -3.04 4.08 7.39
CA LEU A 7 -3.66 3.19 6.40
C LEU A 7 -5.18 3.11 6.60
N ASP A 8 -5.66 3.26 7.83
CA ASP A 8 -7.08 3.21 8.15
C ASP A 8 -7.82 4.45 7.65
N GLU A 9 -7.14 5.60 7.57
CA GLU A 9 -7.68 6.87 7.04
C GLU A 9 -7.83 6.89 5.50
N LEU A 10 -7.17 5.98 4.78
CA LEU A 10 -7.22 5.95 3.31
C LEU A 10 -8.47 5.22 2.82
N ASN A 11 -9.06 5.69 1.72
CA ASN A 11 -10.07 4.93 1.00
C ASN A 11 -9.42 3.72 0.28
N ASP A 12 -10.25 2.83 -0.26
CA ASP A 12 -9.75 1.59 -0.88
C ASP A 12 -8.91 1.87 -2.14
N VAL A 13 -9.27 2.89 -2.93
CA VAL A 13 -8.53 3.28 -4.15
C VAL A 13 -7.12 3.78 -3.79
N ASP A 14 -7.00 4.58 -2.75
CA ASP A 14 -5.72 5.10 -2.27
C ASP A 14 -4.86 3.99 -1.66
N LEU A 15 -5.46 3.03 -0.95
CA LEU A 15 -4.75 1.84 -0.46
C LEU A 15 -4.18 1.00 -1.63
N GLU A 16 -4.96 0.80 -2.69
CA GLU A 16 -4.48 0.12 -3.89
C GLU A 16 -3.37 0.89 -4.59
N ALA A 17 -3.47 2.22 -4.65
CA ALA A 17 -2.42 3.07 -5.20
C ALA A 17 -1.11 2.92 -4.42
N LYS A 18 -1.18 3.05 -3.09
CA LYS A 18 -0.04 2.87 -2.18
C LYS A 18 0.57 1.47 -2.28
N LEU A 19 -0.26 0.44 -2.48
CA LEU A 19 0.20 -0.93 -2.68
C LEU A 19 1.00 -1.08 -3.98
N ARG A 20 0.56 -0.42 -5.05
CA ARG A 20 1.24 -0.44 -6.36
C ARG A 20 2.61 0.22 -6.27
N GLU A 21 2.67 1.41 -5.67
CA GLU A 21 3.91 2.14 -5.43
C GLU A 21 4.91 1.32 -4.60
N ALA A 22 4.45 0.72 -3.50
CA ALA A 22 5.31 -0.10 -2.66
C ALA A 22 5.84 -1.35 -3.37
N LYS A 23 5.06 -1.95 -4.29
CA LYS A 23 5.51 -3.07 -5.12
C LYS A 23 6.56 -2.66 -6.14
N GLU A 24 6.38 -1.52 -6.79
CA GLU A 24 7.35 -0.97 -7.73
C GLU A 24 8.67 -0.64 -7.02
N GLU A 25 8.59 -0.01 -5.85
CA GLU A 25 9.77 0.23 -5.02
C GLU A 25 10.47 -1.08 -4.64
N LEU A 26 9.72 -2.10 -4.21
CA LEU A 26 10.30 -3.41 -3.90
C LEU A 26 10.98 -4.05 -5.11
N PHE A 27 10.42 -3.89 -6.31
CA PHE A 27 11.03 -4.38 -7.56
C PHE A 27 12.37 -3.69 -7.81
N ASN A 28 12.40 -2.36 -7.74
CA ASN A 28 13.62 -1.57 -7.92
C ASN A 28 14.69 -1.91 -6.86
N LEU A 29 14.30 -2.05 -5.59
CA LEU A 29 15.22 -2.45 -4.52
C LEU A 29 15.77 -3.86 -4.72
N ARG A 30 14.98 -4.80 -5.25
CA ARG A 30 15.46 -6.15 -5.59
C ARG A 30 16.44 -6.11 -6.75
N PHE A 31 16.19 -5.26 -7.75
CA PHE A 31 17.11 -5.06 -8.86
C PHE A 31 18.45 -4.50 -8.37
N GLN A 32 18.42 -3.43 -7.56
CA GLN A 32 19.62 -2.84 -6.94
C GLN A 32 20.36 -3.83 -6.02
N ALA A 33 19.62 -4.68 -5.29
CA ALA A 33 20.22 -5.72 -4.46
C ALA A 33 20.97 -6.75 -5.30
N ALA A 34 20.40 -7.14 -6.45
CA ALA A 34 21.01 -8.10 -7.36
C ALA A 34 22.25 -7.54 -8.07
N THR A 35 22.28 -6.23 -8.37
CA THR A 35 23.46 -5.56 -8.95
C THR A 35 24.51 -5.18 -7.91
N GLY A 36 24.24 -5.39 -6.62
CA GLY A 36 25.15 -5.02 -5.52
C GLY A 36 25.25 -3.52 -5.24
N GLN A 37 24.32 -2.73 -5.78
CA GLN A 37 24.29 -1.26 -5.63
C GLN A 37 23.27 -0.80 -4.57
N LEU A 38 22.78 -1.73 -3.74
CA LEU A 38 21.78 -1.39 -2.72
C LEU A 38 22.44 -0.66 -1.54
N GLU A 39 22.12 0.62 -1.38
CA GLU A 39 22.64 1.44 -0.29
C GLU A 39 21.98 1.12 1.07
N SER A 40 20.69 0.78 1.08
CA SER A 40 19.92 0.55 2.31
C SER A 40 19.24 -0.83 2.35
N HIS A 41 19.95 -1.81 2.91
CA HIS A 41 19.40 -3.16 3.14
C HIS A 41 18.16 -3.16 4.05
N GLY A 42 18.08 -2.22 4.99
CA GLY A 42 16.93 -2.08 5.89
C GLY A 42 15.64 -1.70 5.17
N ARG A 43 15.74 -0.95 4.07
CA ARG A 43 14.59 -0.49 3.29
C ARG A 43 13.83 -1.65 2.67
N LEU A 44 14.53 -2.66 2.16
CA LEU A 44 13.90 -3.86 1.57
C LEU A 44 12.98 -4.57 2.57
N ARG A 45 13.40 -4.69 3.84
CA ARG A 45 12.55 -5.25 4.91
C ARG A 45 11.40 -4.33 5.28
N ALA A 46 11.63 -3.02 5.28
CA ALA A 46 10.58 -2.04 5.57
C ALA A 46 9.46 -2.08 4.52
N VAL A 47 9.80 -2.03 3.23
CA VAL A 47 8.84 -2.07 2.13
C VAL A 47 8.04 -3.38 2.12
N LYS A 48 8.69 -4.53 2.37
CA LYS A 48 7.97 -5.82 2.54
C LYS A 48 6.93 -5.76 3.65
N LYS A 49 7.24 -5.13 4.77
CA LYS A 49 6.31 -4.96 5.89
C LYS A 49 5.19 -3.97 5.55
N ASP A 50 5.50 -2.89 4.84
CA ASP A 50 4.50 -1.90 4.42
C ASP A 50 3.47 -2.57 3.48
N ILE A 51 3.92 -3.37 2.50
CA ILE A 51 3.04 -4.20 1.64
C ILE A 51 2.17 -5.14 2.48
N ALA A 52 2.77 -5.86 3.43
CA ALA A 52 2.04 -6.81 4.27
C ALA A 52 0.94 -6.11 5.11
N ARG A 53 1.23 -4.93 5.67
CA ARG A 53 0.25 -4.15 6.44
C ARG A 53 -0.92 -3.69 5.56
N ILE A 54 -0.65 -3.21 4.35
CA ILE A 54 -1.71 -2.80 3.42
C ILE A 54 -2.63 -4.00 3.11
N TYR A 55 -2.06 -5.17 2.79
CA TYR A 55 -2.86 -6.38 2.57
C TYR A 55 -3.69 -6.77 3.79
N THR A 56 -3.15 -6.66 4.99
CA THR A 56 -3.89 -6.92 6.23
C THR A 56 -5.07 -5.98 6.38
N VAL A 57 -4.90 -4.67 6.17
CA VAL A 57 -6.00 -3.68 6.26
C VAL A 57 -7.09 -3.98 5.24
N VAL A 58 -6.72 -4.20 3.97
CA VAL A 58 -7.67 -4.57 2.91
C VAL A 58 -8.45 -5.83 3.29
N ARG A 59 -7.75 -6.87 3.77
CA ARG A 59 -8.40 -8.12 4.17
C ARG A 59 -9.32 -7.95 5.38
N GLU A 60 -8.94 -7.14 6.34
CA GLU A 60 -9.78 -6.85 7.50
C GLU A 60 -11.02 -6.04 7.14
N ARG A 61 -10.93 -5.15 6.13
CA ARG A 61 -12.09 -4.46 5.56
C ARG A 61 -13.05 -5.42 4.85
N GLU A 62 -12.52 -6.33 4.02
CA GLU A 62 -13.31 -7.39 3.36
C GLU A 62 -14.06 -8.29 4.38
N LEU A 63 -13.43 -8.56 5.53
CA LEU A 63 -14.00 -9.37 6.60
C LEU A 63 -14.91 -8.56 7.55
N GLY A 64 -15.07 -7.25 7.34
CA GLY A 64 -15.86 -6.37 8.20
C GLY A 64 -15.26 -6.14 9.59
N ILE A 65 -13.99 -6.47 9.79
CA ILE A 65 -13.25 -6.28 11.06
C ILE A 65 -12.85 -4.81 11.22
N ARG A 66 -12.54 -4.13 10.10
CA ARG A 66 -12.20 -2.70 10.04
C ARG A 66 -13.20 -1.95 9.17
N SER A 67 -13.63 -0.77 9.63
CA SER A 67 -14.43 0.16 8.82
C SER A 67 -13.52 0.98 7.92
N ALA A 68 -13.88 1.12 6.63
CA ALA A 68 -13.22 2.08 5.75
C ALA A 68 -13.51 3.52 6.23
N ALA A 69 -12.50 4.38 6.23
CA ALA A 69 -12.71 5.81 6.43
C ALA A 69 -13.30 6.39 5.14
N GLY A 70 -14.56 6.85 5.21
CA GLY A 70 -15.21 7.63 4.16
C GLY A 70 -15.52 6.86 2.88
N SER A 71 -16.75 6.36 2.79
CA SER A 71 -17.41 6.13 1.51
C SER A 71 -17.62 7.48 0.80
N ASN A 72 -16.60 8.00 0.12
CA ASN A 72 -16.81 9.10 -0.82
C ASN A 72 -17.03 8.47 -2.20
N GLU A 73 -18.29 8.13 -2.48
CA GLU A 73 -18.77 7.92 -3.84
C GLU A 73 -18.58 9.23 -4.62
N SER A 74 -17.46 9.38 -5.32
CA SER A 74 -17.41 10.25 -6.50
C SER A 74 -17.50 9.36 -7.74
N ASN A 75 -18.69 8.77 -7.92
CA ASN A 75 -19.19 8.42 -9.24
C ASN A 75 -19.52 9.74 -9.95
N GLU A 76 -18.59 10.28 -10.71
CA GLU A 76 -18.89 11.17 -11.84
C GLU A 76 -18.52 10.46 -13.14
N ASP A 77 -19.22 9.35 -13.42
CA ASP A 77 -19.48 8.93 -14.79
C ASP A 77 -20.49 9.91 -15.40
N GLY A 78 -19.98 11.05 -15.86
CA GLY A 78 -20.70 12.04 -16.65
C GLY A 78 -20.29 11.92 -18.11
N ALA A 79 -20.63 10.80 -18.75
CA ALA A 79 -20.61 10.70 -20.20
C ALA A 79 -21.71 11.61 -20.79
N ALA A 80 -21.30 12.61 -21.57
CA ALA A 80 -22.11 13.30 -22.57
C ALA A 80 -21.24 13.62 -23.78
#